data_AF-A0A2W5ZTP6-F1
#
_entry.id   AF-A0A2W5ZTP6-F1
#
_cell.length_a   1.000
_cell.length_b   1.000
_cell.length_c   1.000
_cell.angle_alpha   90.00
_cell.angle_beta   90.00
_cell.angle_gamma   90.00
#
_symmetry.space_group_name_H-M   'P 1'
#
loop_
_entity.id
_entity.type
_entity.pdbx_description
1 polymer ?
#
loop_
_entity_poly.entity_id
_entity_poly.type
_entity_poly.pdbx_seq_one_letter_code
_entity_poly.pdbx_strand_id
1 'polypeptide(L)'
;MAILNEQVKQQVRERFSQRLSGPVQLKLYTRPGTGRLILPSGLGCATCDDARELAEDLQASAPDLIHLEVVDVTVQDSEVRDLPTLALGFPGEEPRIRWQGLPAGYEFATVVDAIERVSTGEHGLSESTLEELAKVDEPVEVMVFATPT
;
A
#
# COMPACT_ATOMS: atom_id res chain seq x y z
N MET A 1 -7.16 15.45 11.01
CA MET A 1 -7.80 15.87 9.74
C MET A 1 -7.84 14.63 8.90
N ALA A 2 -8.96 14.35 8.24
CA ALA A 2 -9.05 13.12 7.45
C ALA A 2 -7.97 13.13 6.35
N ILE A 3 -7.30 12.00 6.14
CA ILE A 3 -6.23 11.89 5.13
C ILE A 3 -6.82 12.06 3.73
N LEU A 4 -7.96 11.43 3.48
CA LEU A 4 -8.75 11.62 2.27
C LEU A 4 -10.01 12.41 2.61
N ASN A 5 -10.32 13.43 1.80
CA ASN A 5 -11.60 14.12 1.91
C ASN A 5 -12.71 13.29 1.23
N GLU A 6 -13.97 13.61 1.53
CA GLU A 6 -15.13 12.86 1.02
C GLU A 6 -15.22 12.81 -0.52
N GLN A 7 -14.79 13.87 -1.21
CA GLN A 7 -14.77 13.90 -2.66
C GLN A 7 -13.78 12.87 -3.23
N VAL A 8 -12.58 12.77 -2.65
CA VAL A 8 -11.57 11.79 -3.05
C VAL A 8 -12.05 10.38 -2.73
N LYS A 9 -12.63 10.15 -1.54
CA LYS A 9 -13.21 8.84 -1.19
C LYS A 9 -14.29 8.40 -2.19
N GLN A 10 -15.14 9.34 -2.63
CA GLN A 10 -16.15 9.04 -3.65
C GLN A 10 -15.53 8.70 -5.01
N GLN A 11 -14.51 9.44 -5.45
CA GLN A 11 -13.80 9.17 -6.70
C GLN A 11 -13.13 7.79 -6.68
N VAL A 12 -12.49 7.41 -5.57
CA VAL A 12 -11.86 6.10 -5.42
C VAL A 12 -12.90 4.98 -5.47
N ARG A 13 -14.04 5.14 -4.76
CA ARG A 13 -15.16 4.18 -4.83
C ARG A 13 -15.68 3.98 -6.26
N GLU A 14 -15.96 5.07 -6.95
CA GLU A 14 -16.46 5.01 -8.33
C GLU A 14 -15.45 4.33 -9.24
N ARG A 15 -14.18 4.74 -9.15
CA ARG A 15 -13.10 4.17 -9.95
C ARG A 15 -12.92 2.67 -9.69
N PHE A 16 -12.92 2.23 -8.43
CA PHE A 16 -12.78 0.82 -8.08
C PHE A 16 -13.97 -0.02 -8.54
N SER A 17 -15.20 0.49 -8.42
CA SER A 17 -16.39 -0.22 -8.92
C SER A 17 -16.37 -0.50 -10.43
N GLN A 18 -15.66 0.32 -11.19
CA GLN A 18 -15.56 0.18 -12.65
C GLN A 18 -14.36 -0.64 -13.10
N ARG A 19 -13.29 -0.66 -12.30
CA ARG A 19 -11.98 -1.16 -12.73
C ARG A 19 -11.48 -2.40 -12.01
N LEU A 20 -11.92 -2.66 -10.78
CA LEU A 20 -11.48 -3.86 -10.06
C LEU A 20 -12.27 -5.08 -10.56
N SER A 21 -11.55 -6.13 -10.92
CA SER A 21 -12.13 -7.39 -11.41
C SER A 21 -11.78 -8.60 -10.53
N GLY A 22 -10.76 -8.48 -9.68
CA GLY A 22 -10.30 -9.54 -8.78
C GLY A 22 -9.98 -9.04 -7.37
N PRO A 23 -9.98 -9.94 -6.37
CA PRO A 23 -9.61 -9.61 -5.01
C PRO A 23 -8.11 -9.26 -4.91
N VAL A 24 -7.77 -8.39 -3.97
CA VAL A 24 -6.39 -7.95 -3.66
C VAL A 24 -6.13 -8.03 -2.16
N GLN A 25 -4.89 -8.30 -1.80
CA GLN A 25 -4.45 -8.29 -0.41
C GLN A 25 -3.67 -7.01 -0.13
N LEU A 26 -4.15 -6.24 0.83
CA LEU A 26 -3.51 -5.05 1.36
C LEU A 26 -3.04 -5.36 2.79
N LYS A 27 -1.77 -5.12 3.09
CA LYS A 27 -1.19 -5.37 4.40
C LYS A 27 -0.51 -4.13 4.93
N LEU A 28 -0.95 -3.63 6.08
CA LEU A 28 -0.37 -2.48 6.74
C LEU A 28 0.46 -2.94 7.93
N TYR A 29 1.77 -2.70 7.86
CA TYR A 29 2.67 -2.82 9.00
C TYR A 29 2.71 -1.49 9.73
N THR A 30 2.37 -1.52 11.01
CA THR A 30 2.25 -0.33 11.85
C THR A 30 2.72 -0.63 13.26
N ARG A 31 2.80 0.40 14.08
CA ARG A 31 2.98 0.30 15.54
C ARG A 31 2.12 1.38 16.20
N PRO A 32 1.71 1.19 17.45
CA PRO A 32 0.99 2.22 18.18
C PRO A 32 1.82 3.50 18.22
N GLY A 33 1.22 4.60 17.76
CA GLY A 33 1.80 5.91 17.96
C GLY A 33 1.86 6.17 19.46
N THR A 34 3.04 6.25 20.06
CA THR A 34 3.20 6.73 21.44
C THR A 34 2.99 8.25 21.49
N GLY A 35 1.79 8.71 21.12
CA GLY A 35 1.46 10.13 20.96
C GLY A 35 2.43 10.90 20.05
N ARG A 36 2.23 12.22 19.97
CA ARG A 36 3.12 13.16 19.26
C ARG A 36 4.52 13.31 19.89
N LEU A 37 4.92 12.41 20.78
CA LEU A 37 6.19 12.48 21.49
C LEU A 37 7.26 11.80 20.63
N ILE A 38 8.26 12.57 20.21
CA ILE A 38 9.50 12.02 19.67
C ILE A 38 10.23 11.37 20.83
N LEU A 39 10.03 10.07 21.01
CA LEU A 39 10.79 9.29 21.97
C LEU A 39 12.23 9.11 21.45
N PRO A 40 13.25 9.21 22.32
CA PRO A 40 14.60 8.81 21.94
C PRO A 40 14.57 7.36 21.44
N SER A 41 15.37 7.06 20.41
CA SER A 41 15.54 5.72 19.80
C SER A 41 14.50 5.26 18.76
N GLY A 42 13.76 6.15 18.08
CA GLY A 42 12.90 5.72 16.96
C GLY A 42 11.70 4.87 17.41
N LEU A 43 11.29 5.02 18.67
CA LEU A 43 10.17 4.28 19.28
C LEU A 43 8.77 4.83 18.90
N GLY A 44 8.70 5.83 18.02
CA GLY A 44 7.45 6.43 17.56
C GLY A 44 7.29 6.33 16.05
N CYS A 45 6.05 6.25 15.59
CA CYS A 45 5.70 6.32 14.17
C CYS A 45 4.72 7.47 13.96
N ALA A 46 5.23 8.59 13.46
CA ALA A 46 4.47 9.85 13.41
C ALA A 46 3.23 9.78 12.50
N THR A 47 3.27 8.93 11.46
CA THR A 47 2.24 8.82 10.43
C THR A 47 1.55 7.44 10.42
N CYS A 48 1.72 6.65 11.48
CA CYS A 48 1.12 5.30 11.53
C CYS A 48 -0.40 5.33 11.63
N ASP A 49 -0.95 6.28 12.40
CA ASP A 49 -2.40 6.47 12.52
C ASP A 49 -2.98 6.95 11.17
N ASP A 50 -2.29 7.89 10.52
CA ASP A 50 -2.65 8.40 9.19
C ASP A 50 -2.61 7.28 8.13
N ALA A 51 -1.60 6.42 8.15
CA ALA A 51 -1.50 5.29 7.22
C ALA A 51 -2.59 4.23 7.48
N ARG A 52 -2.99 4.04 8.74
CA ARG A 52 -4.12 3.18 9.10
C ARG A 52 -5.43 3.73 8.56
N GLU A 53 -5.70 5.02 8.79
CA GLU A 53 -6.90 5.68 8.26
C GLU A 53 -6.96 5.54 6.72
N LEU A 54 -5.83 5.78 6.04
CA LEU A 54 -5.73 5.62 4.59
C LEU A 54 -6.03 4.20 4.12
N ALA A 55 -5.46 3.19 4.79
CA ALA A 55 -5.68 1.78 4.44
C ALA A 55 -7.14 1.34 4.68
N GLU A 56 -7.75 1.81 5.77
CA GLU A 56 -9.16 1.56 6.07
C GLU A 56 -10.09 2.24 5.05
N ASP A 57 -9.78 3.48 4.62
CA ASP A 57 -10.53 4.17 3.56
C ASP A 57 -10.43 3.44 2.20
N LEU A 58 -9.26 2.89 1.88
CA LEU A 58 -9.07 2.06 0.68
C LEU A 58 -9.91 0.78 0.76
N GLN A 59 -9.87 0.07 1.89
CA GLN A 59 -10.67 -1.13 2.10
C GLN A 59 -12.18 -0.84 2.01
N ALA A 60 -12.63 0.25 2.64
CA ALA A 60 -14.03 0.66 2.62
C ALA A 60 -14.50 1.06 1.20
N SER A 61 -13.57 1.35 0.29
CA SER A 61 -13.91 1.74 -1.08
C SER A 61 -14.30 0.55 -1.97
N ALA A 62 -13.84 -0.66 -1.65
CA ALA A 62 -14.24 -1.89 -2.31
C ALA A 62 -14.13 -3.08 -1.34
N PRO A 63 -15.02 -3.18 -0.34
CA PRO A 63 -14.87 -4.09 0.80
C PRO A 63 -14.89 -5.58 0.42
N ASP A 64 -15.55 -5.92 -0.69
CA ASP A 64 -15.62 -7.30 -1.20
C ASP A 64 -14.35 -7.74 -1.93
N LEU A 65 -13.52 -6.79 -2.38
CA LEU A 65 -12.33 -7.06 -3.20
C LEU A 65 -11.03 -6.70 -2.49
N ILE A 66 -11.02 -5.68 -1.63
CA ILE A 66 -9.81 -5.23 -0.93
C ILE A 66 -9.81 -5.85 0.47
N HIS A 67 -8.93 -6.82 0.68
CA HIS A 67 -8.75 -7.45 1.98
C HIS A 67 -7.59 -6.81 2.73
N LEU A 68 -7.90 -6.06 3.79
CA LEU A 68 -6.91 -5.39 4.63
C LEU A 68 -6.51 -6.26 5.83
N GLU A 69 -5.22 -6.50 5.99
CA GLU A 69 -4.59 -7.04 7.19
C GLU A 69 -3.75 -5.94 7.86
N VAL A 70 -3.98 -5.68 9.14
CA VAL A 70 -3.17 -4.72 9.91
C VAL A 70 -2.29 -5.48 10.89
N VAL A 71 -0.98 -5.36 10.72
CA VAL A 71 0.04 -5.99 11.56
C VAL A 71 0.67 -4.94 12.47
N ASP A 72 0.48 -5.11 13.76
CA ASP A 72 1.21 -4.37 14.79
C ASP A 72 2.53 -5.08 15.09
N VAL A 73 3.65 -4.50 14.66
CA VAL A 73 4.97 -5.11 14.80
C VAL A 73 5.48 -5.15 16.25
N THR A 74 4.77 -4.52 17.20
CA THR A 74 5.08 -4.62 18.63
C THR A 74 4.50 -5.88 19.27
N VAL A 75 3.49 -6.48 18.63
CA VAL A 75 2.77 -7.67 19.10
C VAL A 75 3.10 -8.90 18.25
N GLN A 76 3.34 -8.69 16.95
CA GLN A 76 3.65 -9.74 15.99
C GLN A 76 5.04 -9.53 15.40
N ASP A 77 5.85 -10.58 15.39
CA ASP A 77 7.18 -10.52 14.78
C ASP A 77 7.06 -10.31 13.27
N SER A 78 7.86 -9.40 12.73
CA SER A 78 7.88 -9.03 11.32
C SER A 78 9.28 -8.58 10.93
N GLU A 79 9.71 -8.98 9.74
CA GLU A 79 10.99 -8.54 9.16
C GLU A 79 10.94 -7.07 8.69
N VAL A 80 9.75 -6.48 8.62
CA VAL A 80 9.53 -5.09 8.19
C VAL A 80 9.97 -4.12 9.29
N ARG A 81 11.04 -3.38 9.03
CA ARG A 81 11.63 -2.42 9.99
C ARG A 81 11.15 -0.99 9.77
N ASP A 82 10.89 -0.61 8.52
CA ASP A 82 10.46 0.73 8.16
C ASP A 82 8.95 0.86 8.36
N LEU A 83 8.53 1.83 9.17
CA LEU A 83 7.12 2.01 9.54
C LEU A 83 6.65 3.46 9.27
N PRO A 84 5.40 3.64 8.85
CA PRO A 84 4.47 2.59 8.43
C PRO A 84 4.91 1.97 7.10
N THR A 85 4.52 0.72 6.83
CA THR A 85 4.69 0.12 5.49
C THR A 85 3.36 -0.43 5.01
N LEU A 86 2.89 0.08 3.87
CA LEU A 86 1.74 -0.47 3.16
C LEU A 86 2.25 -1.44 2.10
N ALA A 87 1.74 -2.66 2.09
CA ALA A 87 2.13 -3.70 1.14
C ALA A 87 0.91 -4.22 0.37
N LEU A 88 1.09 -4.47 -0.93
CA LEU A 88 0.04 -4.90 -1.84
C LEU A 88 0.47 -6.15 -2.61
N GLY A 89 -0.46 -7.09 -2.78
CA GLY A 89 -0.23 -8.31 -3.54
C GLY A 89 -1.51 -9.03 -3.95
N PHE A 90 -1.34 -10.12 -4.68
CA PHE A 90 -2.42 -11.05 -4.98
C PHE A 90 -2.82 -11.81 -3.70
N PRO A 91 -4.11 -12.18 -3.54
CA PRO A 91 -4.55 -12.98 -2.41
C PRO A 91 -3.81 -14.32 -2.32
N GLY A 92 -3.28 -14.62 -1.13
CA GLY A 92 -2.56 -15.87 -0.87
C GLY A 92 -1.09 -15.85 -1.31
N GLU A 93 -0.59 -14.73 -1.84
CA GLU A 93 0.83 -14.51 -2.09
C GLU A 93 1.40 -13.49 -1.09
N GLU A 94 2.69 -13.62 -0.79
CA GLU A 94 3.39 -12.57 -0.04
C GLU A 94 3.42 -11.26 -0.85
N PRO A 95 2.91 -10.14 -0.29
CA PRO A 95 2.91 -8.85 -0.97
C PRO A 95 4.31 -8.38 -1.39
N ARG A 96 4.47 -8.12 -2.70
CA ARG A 96 5.76 -7.72 -3.31
C ARG A 96 5.85 -6.22 -3.63
N ILE A 97 4.74 -5.49 -3.66
CA ILE A 97 4.73 -4.03 -3.83
C ILE A 97 4.62 -3.40 -2.45
N ARG A 98 5.50 -2.46 -2.12
CA ARG A 98 5.59 -1.86 -0.78
C ARG A 98 5.80 -0.35 -0.86
N TRP A 99 5.04 0.41 -0.06
CA TRP A 99 5.29 1.81 0.23
C TRP A 99 5.79 1.91 1.67
N GLN A 100 7.04 2.32 1.84
CA GLN A 100 7.64 2.62 3.14
C GLN A 100 7.43 4.11 3.43
N GLY A 101 6.72 4.41 4.51
CA GLY A 101 6.18 5.75 4.81
C GLY A 101 4.71 5.90 4.45
N LEU A 102 4.19 7.13 4.55
CA LEU A 102 2.80 7.44 4.21
C LEU A 102 2.68 7.82 2.71
N PRO A 103 2.02 7.01 1.87
CA PRO A 103 1.84 7.32 0.44
C PRO A 103 0.68 8.30 0.22
N ALA A 104 0.84 9.53 0.72
CA ALA A 104 -0.11 10.62 0.56
C ALA A 104 0.30 11.59 -0.56
N GLY A 105 -0.48 12.64 -0.79
CA GLY A 105 -0.19 13.66 -1.80
C GLY A 105 -0.21 13.10 -3.22
N TYR A 106 0.78 13.44 -4.04
CA TYR A 106 0.88 12.94 -5.42
C TYR A 106 1.11 11.41 -5.49
N GLU A 107 1.70 10.83 -4.45
CA GLU A 107 1.98 9.39 -4.39
C GLU A 107 0.73 8.55 -4.12
N PHE A 108 -0.36 9.15 -3.60
CA PHE A 108 -1.61 8.40 -3.37
C PHE A 108 -2.17 7.80 -4.66
N ALA A 109 -2.01 8.50 -5.79
CA ALA A 109 -2.45 8.01 -7.09
C ALA A 109 -1.73 6.70 -7.50
N THR A 110 -0.48 6.50 -7.06
CA THR A 110 0.28 5.28 -7.34
C THR A 110 -0.29 4.07 -6.60
N VAL A 111 -0.82 4.26 -5.39
CA VAL A 111 -1.48 3.20 -4.61
C VAL A 111 -2.75 2.75 -5.31
N VAL A 112 -3.58 3.70 -5.75
CA VAL A 112 -4.82 3.43 -6.48
C VAL A 112 -4.53 2.69 -7.80
N ASP A 113 -3.55 3.14 -8.58
CA ASP A 113 -3.14 2.49 -9.84
C ASP A 113 -2.60 1.08 -9.61
N ALA A 114 -1.79 0.88 -8.58
CA ALA A 114 -1.26 -0.44 -8.24
C ALA A 114 -2.36 -1.42 -7.80
N ILE A 115 -3.33 -0.97 -6.99
CA ILE A 115 -4.50 -1.78 -6.60
C ILE A 115 -5.26 -2.25 -7.84
N GLU A 116 -5.49 -1.35 -8.81
CA GLU A 116 -6.15 -1.69 -10.07
C GLU A 116 -5.37 -2.75 -10.85
N ARG A 117 -4.07 -2.57 -11.04
CA ARG A 117 -3.23 -3.51 -11.80
C ARG A 117 -3.16 -4.89 -11.15
N VAL A 118 -3.06 -4.94 -9.82
CA VAL A 118 -3.06 -6.21 -9.09
C VAL A 118 -4.45 -6.86 -9.16
N SER A 119 -5.52 -6.08 -9.05
CA SER A 119 -6.89 -6.60 -9.17
C SER A 119 -7.19 -7.17 -10.55
N THR A 120 -6.74 -6.51 -11.62
CA THR A 120 -6.98 -6.97 -12.99
C THR A 120 -5.99 -8.02 -13.47
N GLY A 121 -4.80 -8.08 -12.86
CA GLY A 121 -3.67 -8.86 -13.38
C GLY A 121 -3.06 -8.27 -14.65
N GLU A 122 -3.50 -7.08 -15.09
CA GLU A 122 -3.04 -6.44 -16.32
C GLU A 122 -1.88 -5.48 -16.03
N HIS A 123 -0.67 -5.87 -16.43
CA HIS A 123 0.53 -5.04 -16.27
C HIS A 123 0.68 -3.98 -17.38
N GLY A 124 0.01 -4.14 -18.55
CA GLY A 124 0.05 -3.18 -19.65
C GLY A 124 1.43 -2.99 -20.29
N LEU A 125 2.31 -4.01 -20.20
CA LEU A 125 3.66 -4.00 -20.79
C LEU A 125 3.62 -4.62 -22.18
N SER A 126 4.48 -4.16 -23.09
CA SER A 126 4.63 -4.76 -24.42
C SER A 126 5.24 -6.17 -24.34
N GLU A 127 4.99 -6.98 -25.35
CA GLU A 127 5.62 -8.31 -25.49
C GLU A 127 7.15 -8.21 -25.43
N SER A 128 7.74 -7.25 -26.14
CA SER A 128 9.19 -7.00 -26.10
C SER A 128 9.72 -6.70 -24.69
N THR A 129 8.93 -6.04 -23.84
CA THR A 129 9.33 -5.75 -22.45
C THR A 129 9.26 -7.01 -21.60
N LEU A 130 8.22 -7.84 -21.78
CA LEU A 130 8.09 -9.12 -21.10
C LEU A 130 9.22 -10.09 -21.47
N GLU A 131 9.62 -10.12 -22.74
CA GLU A 131 10.75 -10.94 -23.21
C GLU A 131 12.07 -10.54 -22.55
N GLU A 132 12.32 -9.25 -22.34
CA GLU A 132 13.51 -8.78 -21.62
C GLU A 132 13.42 -9.09 -20.11
N LEU A 133 12.25 -8.85 -19.49
CA LEU A 133 12.04 -9.16 -18.07
C LEU A 133 12.17 -10.66 -17.76
N ALA A 134 11.81 -11.53 -18.70
CA ALA A 134 11.96 -12.97 -18.56
C ALA A 134 13.43 -13.44 -18.47
N LYS A 135 14.40 -12.57 -18.82
CA LYS A 135 15.83 -12.85 -18.70
C LYS A 135 16.41 -12.55 -17.32
N VAL A 136 15.63 -11.93 -16.42
CA VAL A 136 16.05 -11.68 -15.03
C VAL A 136 15.97 -12.99 -14.26
N ASP A 137 17.13 -13.57 -13.96
CA ASP A 137 17.29 -14.89 -13.33
C ASP A 137 17.73 -14.83 -11.86
N GLU A 138 17.93 -13.62 -11.34
CA GLU A 138 18.24 -13.36 -9.93
C GLU A 138 17.13 -12.52 -9.26
N PRO A 139 16.93 -12.67 -7.94
CA PRO A 139 16.01 -11.79 -7.21
C PRO A 139 16.44 -10.33 -7.29
N VAL A 140 15.55 -9.45 -7.75
CA VAL A 140 15.79 -8.01 -7.86
C VAL A 140 14.89 -7.25 -6.91
N GLU A 141 15.48 -6.36 -6.11
CA GLU A 141 14.78 -5.37 -5.32
C GLU A 141 14.87 -4.00 -6.02
N VAL A 142 13.71 -3.42 -6.36
CA VAL A 142 13.62 -2.09 -6.98
C VAL A 142 13.16 -1.09 -5.93
N MET A 143 14.02 -0.15 -5.57
CA MET A 143 13.70 0.93 -4.63
C MET A 143 13.54 2.25 -5.37
N VAL A 144 12.40 2.90 -5.15
CA VAL A 144 12.10 4.24 -5.67
C VAL A 144 11.93 5.19 -4.49
N PHE A 145 12.73 6.25 -4.46
CA PHE A 145 12.67 7.28 -3.44
C PHE A 145 11.96 8.51 -4.00
N ALA A 146 10.82 8.86 -3.43
CA ALA A 146 10.02 10.01 -3.83
C ALA A 146 9.65 10.86 -2.60
N THR A 147 9.44 12.15 -2.83
CA THR A 147 8.82 13.04 -1.84
C THR A 147 7.38 13.31 -2.28
N PRO A 148 6.38 13.29 -1.37
CA PRO A 148 4.97 13.54 -1.71
C PRO A 148 4.68 14.93 -2.32
N THR A 149 5.68 15.83 -2.30
CA THR A 149 5.69 17.22 -2.78
C THR A 149 7.09 17.66 -3.16
#